data_AF-A0A0S2K354-F1
#
_entry.id   AF-A0A0S2K354-F1
#
_cell.length_a   1.000
_cell.length_b   1.000
_cell.length_c   1.000
_cell.angle_alpha   90.00
_cell.angle_beta   90.00
_cell.angle_gamma   90.00
#
_symmetry.space_group_name_H-M   'P 1'
#
loop_
_entity.id
_entity.type
_entity.pdbx_description
1 polymer ?
#
loop_
_entity_poly.entity_id
_entity_poly.type
_entity_poly.pdbx_seq_one_letter_code
_entity_poly.pdbx_strand_id
1 'polypeptide(L)'
;MEHLLKDELMALFAKYDKQKFDQVNGDYDSSEYESFLEYQLLGVSKFIKSIAYKMEEVELLGVATKIELDILHDIEKENQERDEYYQFQSDEHEYYMQARSFCIQLFYEECRYHADMTKYHDIVEENRFSLEKAGLLDKLKRYIDEKKVLDKIYNEVKHSLMYCTEGDLPEKTVVDEMFKAELQEIYRKAENHIAKQLKKATTV
;
A
#
# COMPACT_ATOMS: atom_id res chain seq x y z
N MET A 1 10.36 -30.04 -45.28
CA MET A 1 10.83 -29.92 -43.88
C MET A 1 10.75 -28.47 -43.43
N GLU A 2 11.30 -27.53 -44.22
CA GLU A 2 11.16 -26.09 -44.02
C GLU A 2 9.71 -25.62 -43.80
N HIS A 3 8.79 -25.94 -44.72
CA HIS A 3 7.37 -25.57 -44.58
C HIS A 3 6.72 -26.08 -43.29
N LEU A 4 7.03 -27.31 -42.88
CA LEU A 4 6.49 -27.90 -41.65
C LEU A 4 6.97 -27.13 -40.40
N LEU A 5 8.28 -26.85 -40.31
CA LEU A 5 8.85 -26.12 -39.18
C LEU A 5 8.35 -24.67 -39.13
N LYS A 6 8.18 -24.05 -40.30
CA LYS A 6 7.61 -22.70 -40.41
C LYS A 6 6.16 -22.67 -39.93
N ASP A 7 5.34 -23.62 -40.38
CA ASP A 7 3.92 -23.68 -40.02
C ASP A 7 3.73 -23.94 -38.51
N GLU A 8 4.53 -24.85 -37.94
CA GLU A 8 4.52 -25.12 -36.49
C GLU A 8 4.93 -23.89 -35.67
N LEU A 9 5.99 -23.18 -36.07
CA LEU A 9 6.44 -21.97 -35.41
C LEU A 9 5.39 -20.85 -35.48
N MET A 10 4.77 -20.65 -36.65
CA MET A 10 3.74 -19.63 -36.85
C MET A 10 2.46 -19.95 -36.10
N ALA A 11 2.07 -21.23 -35.98
CA ALA A 11 0.92 -21.64 -35.18
C ALA A 11 1.14 -21.34 -33.69
N LEU A 12 2.35 -21.60 -33.17
CA LEU A 12 2.69 -21.31 -31.78
C LEU A 12 2.76 -19.80 -31.53
N PHE A 13 3.33 -19.03 -32.47
CA PHE A 13 3.33 -17.56 -32.39
C PHE A 13 1.92 -16.97 -32.46
N ALA A 14 1.03 -17.47 -33.32
CA ALA A 14 -0.36 -17.02 -33.37
C ALA A 14 -1.12 -17.30 -32.06
N LYS A 15 -0.83 -18.42 -31.40
CA LYS A 15 -1.38 -18.73 -30.07
C LYS A 15 -0.89 -17.74 -29.01
N TYR A 16 0.41 -17.42 -29.04
CA TYR A 16 1.01 -16.42 -28.16
C TYR A 16 0.41 -15.02 -28.36
N ASP A 17 0.31 -14.57 -29.62
CA ASP A 17 -0.29 -13.28 -29.97
C ASP A 17 -1.75 -13.18 -29.52
N LYS A 18 -2.54 -14.26 -29.67
CA LYS A 18 -3.92 -14.31 -29.17
C LYS A 18 -3.95 -14.14 -27.66
N GLN A 19 -3.15 -14.90 -26.91
CA GLN A 19 -3.14 -14.79 -25.44
C GLN A 19 -2.74 -13.38 -24.97
N LYS A 20 -1.77 -12.75 -25.62
CA LYS A 20 -1.36 -11.37 -25.34
C LYS A 20 -2.49 -10.38 -25.63
N PHE A 21 -3.20 -10.53 -26.74
CA PHE A 21 -4.35 -9.70 -27.09
C PHE A 21 -5.49 -9.84 -26.06
N ASP A 22 -5.80 -11.06 -25.64
CA ASP A 22 -6.88 -11.33 -24.68
C ASP A 22 -6.55 -10.76 -23.29
N GLN A 23 -5.27 -10.85 -22.86
CA GLN A 23 -4.79 -10.23 -21.61
C GLN A 23 -4.96 -8.71 -21.61
N VAL A 24 -4.58 -8.03 -22.70
CA VAL A 24 -4.67 -6.57 -22.79
C VAL A 24 -6.12 -6.08 -22.77
N ASN A 25 -7.05 -6.86 -23.33
CA ASN A 25 -8.47 -6.47 -23.42
C ASN A 25 -9.31 -6.92 -22.22
N GLY A 26 -8.74 -7.66 -21.28
CA GLY A 26 -9.44 -8.18 -20.10
C GLY A 26 -10.46 -9.28 -20.42
N ASP A 27 -10.42 -9.87 -21.62
CA ASP A 27 -11.28 -10.98 -22.06
C ASP A 27 -10.62 -12.34 -21.73
N TYR A 28 -10.13 -12.43 -20.49
CA TYR A 28 -9.25 -13.49 -20.02
C TYR A 28 -10.05 -14.72 -19.55
N ASP A 29 -10.05 -15.79 -20.34
CA ASP A 29 -10.40 -17.13 -19.85
C ASP A 29 -9.15 -17.84 -19.31
N SER A 30 -9.07 -17.94 -17.98
CA SER A 30 -7.98 -18.62 -17.28
C SER A 30 -7.78 -20.10 -17.68
N SER A 31 -8.79 -20.72 -18.30
CA SER A 31 -8.72 -22.13 -18.74
C SER A 31 -8.05 -22.32 -20.11
N GLU A 32 -7.98 -21.26 -20.94
CA GLU A 32 -7.29 -21.27 -22.24
C GLU A 32 -5.85 -20.71 -22.15
N TYR A 33 -5.47 -20.20 -20.97
CA TYR A 33 -4.17 -19.61 -20.74
C TYR A 33 -3.09 -20.66 -20.50
N GLU A 34 -1.99 -20.59 -21.25
CA GLU A 34 -0.86 -21.49 -21.10
C GLU A 34 0.28 -20.73 -20.44
N SER A 35 0.59 -21.09 -19.20
CA SER A 35 1.69 -20.46 -18.48
C SER A 35 3.03 -20.72 -19.17
N PHE A 36 3.88 -19.68 -19.24
CA PHE A 36 5.22 -19.72 -19.82
C PHE A 36 5.27 -19.95 -21.33
N LEU A 37 4.17 -19.68 -22.05
CA LEU A 37 4.12 -19.82 -23.50
C LEU A 37 5.19 -18.97 -24.21
N GLU A 38 5.49 -17.78 -23.68
CA GLU A 38 6.58 -16.91 -24.11
C GLU A 38 7.94 -17.62 -24.07
N TYR A 39 8.25 -18.33 -22.98
CA TYR A 39 9.51 -19.07 -22.85
C TYR A 39 9.55 -20.32 -23.70
N GLN A 40 8.42 -21.01 -23.85
CA GLN A 40 8.31 -22.17 -24.75
C GLN A 40 8.56 -21.74 -26.20
N LEU A 41 7.89 -20.68 -26.65
CA LEU A 41 8.04 -20.14 -28.00
C LEU A 41 9.45 -19.58 -28.23
N LEU A 42 10.07 -18.93 -27.24
CA LEU A 42 11.46 -18.50 -27.30
C LEU A 42 12.41 -19.69 -27.51
N GLY A 43 12.17 -20.79 -26.79
CA GLY A 43 12.94 -22.03 -26.92
C GLY A 43 12.79 -22.66 -28.31
N VAL A 44 11.55 -22.79 -28.79
CA VAL A 44 11.23 -23.34 -30.12
C VAL A 44 11.82 -22.47 -31.23
N SER A 45 11.69 -21.15 -31.12
CA SER A 45 12.25 -20.20 -32.08
C SER A 45 13.78 -20.32 -32.16
N LYS A 46 14.49 -20.34 -31.03
CA LYS A 46 15.94 -20.53 -31.00
C LYS A 46 16.39 -21.87 -31.60
N PHE A 47 15.61 -22.93 -31.36
CA PHE A 47 15.87 -24.25 -31.94
C PHE A 47 15.72 -24.24 -33.46
N ILE A 48 14.59 -23.71 -33.98
CA ILE A 48 14.32 -23.63 -35.42
C ILE A 48 15.32 -22.71 -36.11
N LYS A 49 15.68 -21.57 -35.50
CA LYS A 49 16.73 -20.67 -35.97
C LYS A 49 18.06 -21.41 -36.16
N SER A 50 18.43 -22.28 -35.21
CA SER A 50 19.66 -23.07 -35.27
C SER A 50 19.63 -24.13 -36.37
N ILE A 51 18.46 -24.74 -36.64
CA ILE A 51 18.28 -25.67 -37.77
C ILE A 51 18.36 -24.92 -39.09
N ALA A 52 17.60 -23.82 -39.24
CA ALA A 52 17.56 -23.02 -40.45
C ALA A 52 18.95 -22.50 -40.84
N TYR A 53 19.75 -22.06 -39.86
CA TYR A 53 21.14 -21.67 -40.08
C TYR A 53 22.00 -22.82 -40.65
N LYS A 54 21.89 -24.02 -40.10
CA LYS A 54 22.66 -25.21 -40.56
C LYS A 54 22.24 -25.70 -41.94
N MET A 55 20.97 -25.50 -42.29
CA MET A 55 20.39 -25.91 -43.57
C MET A 55 20.47 -24.81 -44.63
N GLU A 56 21.00 -23.63 -44.28
CA GLU A 56 21.06 -22.44 -45.14
C GLU A 56 19.67 -21.95 -45.60
N GLU A 57 18.63 -22.22 -44.80
CA GLU A 57 17.22 -21.82 -45.06
C GLU A 57 16.98 -20.39 -44.58
N VAL A 58 17.29 -19.41 -45.44
CA VAL A 58 17.31 -17.98 -45.08
C VAL A 58 15.94 -17.45 -44.64
N GLU A 59 14.86 -17.90 -45.27
CA GLU A 59 13.52 -17.42 -44.94
C GLU A 59 13.09 -17.88 -43.55
N LEU A 60 13.24 -19.17 -43.25
CA LEU A 60 12.95 -19.73 -41.94
C LEU A 60 13.83 -19.13 -40.85
N LEU A 61 15.11 -18.86 -41.16
CA LEU A 61 16.04 -18.17 -40.26
C LEU A 61 15.54 -16.76 -39.92
N GLY A 62 15.07 -16.01 -40.92
CA GLY A 62 14.53 -14.67 -40.74
C GLY A 62 13.26 -14.66 -39.88
N VAL A 63 12.33 -15.59 -40.13
CA VAL A 63 11.08 -15.73 -39.37
C VAL A 63 11.36 -16.06 -37.90
N ALA A 64 12.20 -17.07 -37.64
CA ALA A 64 12.56 -17.44 -36.27
C ALA A 64 13.28 -16.31 -35.54
N THR A 65 14.24 -15.65 -36.20
CA THR A 65 14.94 -14.50 -35.60
C THR A 65 13.98 -13.37 -35.23
N LYS A 66 13.02 -13.05 -36.10
CA LYS A 66 12.02 -12.02 -35.81
C LYS A 66 11.19 -12.39 -34.57
N ILE A 67 10.63 -13.60 -34.55
CA ILE A 67 9.81 -14.08 -33.42
C ILE A 67 10.62 -14.08 -32.12
N GLU A 68 11.88 -14.51 -32.15
CA GLU A 68 12.75 -14.44 -30.97
C GLU A 68 12.94 -13.02 -30.45
N LEU A 69 13.18 -12.05 -31.34
CA LEU A 69 13.35 -10.65 -30.95
C LEU A 69 12.07 -10.07 -30.36
N ASP A 70 10.92 -10.35 -30.97
CA ASP A 70 9.62 -9.88 -30.50
C ASP A 70 9.35 -10.39 -29.06
N ILE A 71 9.59 -11.68 -28.80
CA ILE A 71 9.39 -12.28 -27.48
C ILE A 71 10.39 -11.75 -26.45
N LEU A 72 11.66 -11.58 -26.84
CA LEU A 72 12.66 -11.03 -25.91
C LEU A 72 12.31 -9.61 -25.50
N HIS A 73 11.80 -8.80 -26.43
CA HIS A 73 11.33 -7.45 -26.14
C HIS A 73 10.13 -7.46 -25.18
N ASP A 74 9.19 -8.39 -25.39
CA ASP A 74 8.02 -8.54 -24.51
C ASP A 74 8.43 -8.97 -23.09
N ILE A 75 9.30 -9.97 -22.97
CA ILE A 75 9.85 -10.42 -21.67
C ILE A 75 10.59 -9.28 -20.97
N GLU A 76 11.39 -8.51 -21.70
CA GLU A 76 12.12 -7.37 -21.14
C GLU A 76 11.17 -6.31 -20.61
N LYS A 77 10.11 -5.98 -21.37
CA LYS A 77 9.08 -5.02 -20.95
C LYS A 77 8.35 -5.49 -19.70
N GLU A 78 7.89 -6.74 -19.66
CA GLU A 78 7.22 -7.30 -18.47
C GLU A 78 8.13 -7.32 -17.24
N ASN A 79 9.42 -7.62 -17.43
CA ASN A 79 10.40 -7.57 -16.35
C ASN A 79 10.58 -6.13 -15.83
N GLN A 80 10.68 -5.14 -16.72
CA GLN A 80 10.78 -3.73 -16.34
C GLN A 80 9.55 -3.28 -15.54
N GLU A 81 8.35 -3.56 -16.02
CA GLU A 81 7.10 -3.22 -15.30
C GLU A 81 7.04 -3.89 -13.92
N ARG A 82 7.48 -5.15 -13.82
CA ARG A 82 7.54 -5.87 -12.55
C ARG A 82 8.60 -5.29 -11.60
N ASP A 83 9.77 -4.94 -12.11
CA ASP A 83 10.85 -4.37 -11.31
C ASP A 83 10.46 -2.97 -10.79
N GLU A 84 9.82 -2.14 -11.63
CA GLU A 84 9.23 -0.85 -11.24
C GLU A 84 8.18 -1.02 -10.14
N TYR A 85 7.30 -2.02 -10.26
CA TYR A 85 6.29 -2.33 -9.26
C TYR A 85 6.92 -2.74 -7.91
N TYR A 86 7.93 -3.62 -7.93
CA TYR A 86 8.62 -4.02 -6.70
C TYR A 86 9.41 -2.87 -6.07
N GLN A 87 10.02 -2.02 -6.89
CA GLN A 87 10.71 -0.84 -6.41
C GLN A 87 9.74 0.14 -5.75
N PHE A 88 8.59 0.40 -6.40
CA PHE A 88 7.53 1.23 -5.82
C PHE A 88 7.05 0.69 -4.47
N GLN A 89 6.80 -0.63 -4.34
CA GLN A 89 6.43 -1.23 -3.06
C GLN A 89 7.52 -1.10 -1.99
N SER A 90 8.79 -1.23 -2.38
CA SER A 90 9.92 -1.06 -1.46
C SER A 90 9.99 0.38 -0.94
N ASP A 91 9.84 1.36 -1.83
CA ASP A 91 9.88 2.78 -1.50
C ASP A 91 8.70 3.17 -0.58
N GLU A 92 7.49 2.67 -0.83
CA GLU A 92 6.34 2.84 0.07
C GLU A 92 6.62 2.25 1.47
N HIS A 93 7.24 1.07 1.54
CA HIS A 93 7.59 0.45 2.81
C HIS A 93 8.65 1.24 3.57
N GLU A 94 9.65 1.75 2.87
CA GLU A 94 10.69 2.59 3.48
C GLU A 94 10.08 3.89 4.04
N TYR A 95 9.26 4.58 3.25
CA TYR A 95 8.56 5.79 3.69
C TYR A 95 7.72 5.55 4.94
N TYR A 96 6.94 4.45 4.97
CA TYR A 96 6.16 4.04 6.14
C TYR A 96 7.02 3.95 7.40
N MET A 97 8.18 3.32 7.29
CA MET A 97 9.10 3.12 8.42
C MET A 97 9.73 4.44 8.88
N GLN A 98 10.08 5.31 7.93
CA GLN A 98 10.57 6.66 8.22
C GLN A 98 9.49 7.50 8.92
N ALA A 99 8.25 7.51 8.44
CA ALA A 99 7.13 8.27 9.01
C ALA A 99 6.82 7.83 10.45
N ARG A 100 6.81 6.51 10.69
CA ARG A 100 6.64 5.96 12.03
C ARG A 100 7.76 6.41 12.98
N SER A 101 9.01 6.34 12.53
CA SER A 101 10.18 6.71 13.34
C SER A 101 10.18 8.20 13.65
N PHE A 102 9.83 9.04 12.67
CA PHE A 102 9.71 10.48 12.83
C PHE A 102 8.64 10.86 13.87
N CYS A 103 7.45 10.23 13.82
CA CYS A 103 6.43 10.43 14.84
C CYS A 103 6.90 10.01 16.23
N ILE A 104 7.61 8.88 16.37
CA ILE A 104 8.13 8.43 17.67
C ILE A 104 9.10 9.45 18.23
N GLN A 105 10.02 9.95 17.41
CA GLN A 105 10.98 10.96 17.80
C GLN A 105 10.27 12.21 18.35
N LEU A 106 9.29 12.75 17.63
CA LEU A 106 8.60 13.97 18.04
C LEU A 106 7.75 13.79 19.31
N PHE A 107 6.99 12.70 19.40
CA PHE A 107 6.05 12.48 20.52
C PHE A 107 6.74 12.02 21.80
N TYR A 108 7.70 11.10 21.70
CA TYR A 108 8.18 10.35 22.86
C TYR A 108 9.65 10.58 23.19
N GLU A 109 10.50 10.95 22.22
CA GLU A 109 11.92 11.20 22.48
C GLU A 109 12.20 12.69 22.73
N GLU A 110 11.68 13.57 21.86
CA GLU A 110 11.72 15.02 22.01
C GLU A 110 10.65 15.54 23.00
N CYS A 111 9.63 14.72 23.30
CA CYS A 111 8.47 15.09 24.11
C CYS A 111 7.86 16.44 23.69
N ARG A 112 7.77 16.69 22.38
CA ARG A 112 7.35 17.98 21.81
C ARG A 112 5.89 18.33 22.13
N TYR A 113 5.07 17.31 22.37
CA TYR A 113 3.63 17.43 22.48
C TYR A 113 3.11 17.05 23.86
N HIS A 114 2.06 17.74 24.29
CA HIS A 114 1.37 17.47 25.54
C HIS A 114 -0.14 17.69 25.35
N ALA A 115 -0.94 16.77 25.88
CA ALA A 115 -2.39 16.85 25.84
C ALA A 115 -2.91 17.27 27.21
N ASP A 116 -3.08 18.58 27.42
CA ASP A 116 -3.57 19.14 28.68
C ASP A 116 -5.06 18.81 28.86
N MET A 117 -5.36 17.92 29.82
CA MET A 117 -6.73 17.52 30.13
C MET A 117 -7.23 18.13 31.44
N THR A 118 -6.52 19.11 32.01
CA THR A 118 -6.81 19.72 33.32
C THR A 118 -8.26 20.20 33.44
N LYS A 119 -8.74 20.94 32.43
CA LYS A 119 -10.15 21.40 32.36
C LYS A 119 -11.14 20.26 32.58
N TYR A 120 -10.90 19.10 31.98
CA TYR A 120 -11.81 17.96 32.05
C TYR A 120 -11.65 17.19 33.37
N HIS A 121 -10.43 17.17 33.92
CA HIS A 121 -10.17 16.65 35.25
C HIS A 121 -10.96 17.43 36.30
N ASP A 122 -10.91 18.76 36.26
CA ASP A 122 -11.64 19.62 37.20
C ASP A 122 -13.14 19.34 37.16
N ILE A 123 -13.74 19.30 35.96
CA ILE A 123 -15.18 18.99 35.78
C ILE A 123 -15.54 17.62 36.37
N VAL A 124 -14.69 16.60 36.17
CA VAL A 124 -14.93 15.25 36.69
C VAL A 124 -14.82 15.21 38.22
N GLU A 125 -13.86 15.92 38.80
CA GLU A 125 -13.66 15.98 40.26
C GLU A 125 -14.76 16.78 40.97
N GLU A 126 -15.20 17.91 40.40
CA GLU A 126 -16.35 18.68 40.91
C GLU A 126 -17.62 17.83 41.03
N ASN A 127 -17.78 16.84 40.13
CA ASN A 127 -18.94 15.95 40.07
C ASN A 127 -18.65 14.54 40.60
N ARG A 128 -17.54 14.34 41.33
CA ARG A 128 -17.03 13.03 41.75
C ARG A 128 -18.09 12.16 42.43
N PHE A 129 -18.82 12.72 43.39
CA PHE A 129 -19.81 11.97 44.18
C PHE A 129 -20.93 11.38 43.32
N SER A 130 -21.53 12.20 42.44
CA SER A 130 -22.60 11.76 41.54
C SER A 130 -22.10 10.70 40.55
N LEU A 131 -20.89 10.91 40.01
CA LEU A 131 -20.25 9.98 39.08
C LEU A 131 -19.87 8.65 39.74
N GLU A 132 -19.44 8.67 41.01
CA GLU A 132 -19.12 7.49 41.81
C GLU A 132 -20.37 6.68 42.13
N LYS A 133 -21.45 7.34 42.58
CA LYS A 133 -22.77 6.71 42.81
C LYS A 133 -23.31 6.03 41.54
N ALA A 134 -23.09 6.64 40.37
CA ALA A 134 -23.50 6.10 39.09
C ALA A 134 -22.53 5.06 38.48
N GLY A 135 -21.37 4.78 39.11
CA GLY A 135 -20.36 3.85 38.59
C GLY A 135 -19.66 4.31 37.31
N LEU A 136 -19.59 5.62 37.07
CA LEU A 136 -19.03 6.24 35.85
C LEU A 136 -17.65 6.88 36.06
N LEU A 137 -17.27 7.15 37.32
CA LEU A 137 -16.05 7.90 37.66
C LEU A 137 -14.77 7.31 37.04
N ASP A 138 -14.50 6.02 37.26
CA ASP A 138 -13.28 5.37 36.76
C ASP A 138 -13.19 5.38 35.23
N LYS A 139 -14.33 5.21 34.55
CA LYS A 139 -14.37 5.24 33.08
C LYS A 139 -14.03 6.63 32.56
N LEU A 140 -14.54 7.68 33.21
CA LEU A 140 -14.23 9.06 32.86
C LEU A 140 -12.77 9.42 33.16
N LYS A 141 -12.23 9.04 34.32
CA LYS A 141 -10.81 9.25 34.64
C LYS A 141 -9.88 8.61 33.62
N ARG A 142 -10.17 7.37 33.20
CA ARG A 142 -9.39 6.70 32.14
C ARG A 142 -9.55 7.34 30.76
N TYR A 143 -10.69 8.00 30.51
CA TYR A 143 -10.98 8.63 29.23
C TYR A 143 -10.18 9.93 29.04
N ILE A 144 -10.00 10.69 30.12
CA ILE A 144 -9.27 11.97 30.14
C ILE A 144 -7.80 11.85 30.53
N ASP A 145 -7.31 10.63 30.79
CA ASP A 145 -5.90 10.37 31.10
C ASP A 145 -5.00 10.89 29.97
N GLU A 146 -4.15 11.87 30.29
CA GLU A 146 -3.35 12.62 29.32
C GLU A 146 -2.42 11.73 28.50
N LYS A 147 -1.83 10.70 29.12
CA LYS A 147 -0.96 9.75 28.42
C LYS A 147 -1.74 8.96 27.38
N LYS A 148 -2.93 8.45 27.73
CA LYS A 148 -3.80 7.74 26.79
C LYS A 148 -4.35 8.65 25.70
N VAL A 149 -4.58 9.92 26.01
CA VAL A 149 -4.98 10.92 25.01
C VAL A 149 -3.85 11.16 24.03
N LEU A 150 -2.63 11.38 24.52
CA LEU A 150 -1.45 11.58 23.69
C LEU A 150 -1.18 10.36 22.80
N ASP A 151 -1.32 9.14 23.32
CA ASP A 151 -1.18 7.90 22.54
C ASP A 151 -2.23 7.79 21.42
N LYS A 152 -3.46 8.29 21.62
CA LYS A 152 -4.48 8.34 20.56
C LYS A 152 -4.07 9.33 19.47
N ILE A 153 -3.68 10.55 19.86
CA ILE A 153 -3.24 11.57 18.90
C ILE A 153 -2.04 11.07 18.09
N TYR A 154 -1.06 10.45 18.76
CA TYR A 154 0.08 9.81 18.11
C TYR A 154 -0.37 8.83 17.02
N ASN A 155 -1.34 7.95 17.33
CA ASN A 155 -1.78 6.95 16.37
C ASN A 155 -2.48 7.57 15.15
N GLU A 156 -3.30 8.61 15.34
CA GLU A 156 -3.96 9.31 14.23
C GLU A 156 -2.93 10.05 13.37
N VAL A 157 -2.04 10.85 13.98
CA VAL A 157 -1.01 11.60 13.26
C VAL A 157 -0.05 10.66 12.52
N LYS A 158 0.44 9.61 13.19
CA LYS A 158 1.26 8.55 12.56
C LYS A 158 0.51 7.90 11.39
N HIS A 159 -0.76 7.57 11.58
CA HIS A 159 -1.56 6.96 10.52
C HIS A 159 -1.63 7.89 9.31
N SER A 160 -2.03 9.15 9.49
CA SER A 160 -2.09 10.11 8.39
C SER A 160 -0.74 10.33 7.70
N LEU A 161 0.37 10.37 8.45
CA LEU A 161 1.70 10.48 7.86
C LEU A 161 2.08 9.26 7.02
N MET A 162 1.83 8.05 7.52
CA MET A 162 2.20 6.81 6.81
C MET A 162 1.47 6.61 5.48
N TYR A 163 0.32 7.26 5.26
CA TYR A 163 -0.43 7.21 4.02
C TYR A 163 -0.41 8.52 3.23
N CYS A 164 0.46 9.46 3.62
CA CYS A 164 0.76 10.64 2.83
C CYS A 164 1.81 10.22 1.78
N THR A 165 1.36 9.58 0.70
CA THR A 165 2.22 8.93 -0.31
C THR A 165 2.93 9.89 -1.26
N GLU A 166 3.01 11.18 -0.92
CA GLU A 166 3.65 12.20 -1.76
C GLU A 166 4.98 12.66 -1.16
N GLY A 167 6.08 12.08 -1.63
CA GLY A 167 7.43 12.63 -1.46
C GLY A 167 8.10 12.34 -0.12
N ASP A 168 8.96 13.26 0.32
CA ASP A 168 9.77 13.15 1.53
C ASP A 168 8.94 13.28 2.81
N LEU A 169 9.55 12.95 3.95
CA LEU A 169 8.95 13.25 5.27
C LEU A 169 8.57 14.74 5.38
N PRO A 170 7.37 15.06 5.88
CA PRO A 170 6.96 16.44 6.00
C PRO A 170 7.74 17.16 7.09
N GLU A 171 7.76 18.49 6.99
CA GLU A 171 8.37 19.33 8.02
C GLU A 171 7.67 19.16 9.37
N LYS A 172 8.43 19.38 10.47
CA LYS A 172 7.90 19.34 11.85
C LYS A 172 6.67 20.24 12.03
N THR A 173 6.61 21.36 11.33
CA THR A 173 5.48 22.32 11.33
C THR A 173 4.17 21.69 10.88
N VAL A 174 4.21 20.82 9.86
CA VAL A 174 3.03 20.09 9.38
C VAL A 174 2.55 19.12 10.46
N VAL A 175 3.46 18.39 11.10
CA VAL A 175 3.13 17.47 12.20
C VAL A 175 2.56 18.24 13.40
N ASP A 176 3.08 19.44 13.69
CA ASP A 176 2.54 20.32 14.75
C ASP A 176 1.08 20.73 14.46
N GLU A 177 0.75 20.99 13.19
CA GLU A 177 -0.61 21.32 12.76
C GLU A 177 -1.55 20.12 12.86
N MET A 178 -1.09 18.93 12.43
CA MET A 178 -1.84 17.69 12.57
C MET A 178 -2.12 17.37 14.05
N PHE A 179 -1.11 17.51 14.91
CA PHE A 179 -1.27 17.35 16.35
C PHE A 179 -2.33 18.31 16.91
N LYS A 180 -2.27 19.60 16.54
CA LYS A 180 -3.24 20.61 16.99
C LYS A 180 -4.66 20.27 16.53
N ALA A 181 -4.83 19.86 15.29
CA ALA A 181 -6.14 19.48 14.75
C ALA A 181 -6.74 18.30 15.51
N GLU A 182 -5.96 17.24 15.74
CA GLU A 182 -6.40 16.07 16.50
C GLU A 182 -6.67 16.38 17.97
N LEU A 183 -5.85 17.23 18.60
CA LEU A 183 -6.09 17.68 19.97
C LEU A 183 -7.42 18.43 20.12
N GLN A 184 -7.73 19.34 19.18
CA GLN A 184 -9.00 20.06 19.16
C GLN A 184 -10.19 19.11 18.99
N GLU A 185 -10.06 18.09 18.14
CA GLU A 185 -11.11 17.11 17.94
C GLU A 185 -11.32 16.24 19.19
N ILE A 186 -10.25 15.87 19.90
CA ILE A 186 -10.35 15.18 21.18
C ILE A 186 -11.07 16.05 22.22
N TYR A 187 -10.72 17.34 22.32
CA TYR A 187 -11.38 18.26 23.23
C TYR A 187 -12.89 18.34 22.96
N ARG A 188 -13.28 18.52 21.69
CA ARG A 188 -14.68 18.52 21.27
C ARG A 188 -15.39 17.20 21.64
N LYS A 189 -14.75 16.06 21.42
CA LYS A 189 -15.29 14.74 21.80
C LYS A 189 -15.42 14.59 23.32
N ALA A 190 -14.44 15.08 24.08
CA ALA A 190 -14.42 15.02 25.54
C ALA A 190 -15.54 15.86 26.17
N GLU A 191 -15.73 17.09 25.71
CA GLU A 191 -16.83 17.96 26.16
C GLU A 191 -18.20 17.28 26.02
N ASN A 192 -18.46 16.74 24.82
CA ASN A 192 -19.72 16.05 24.53
C ASN A 192 -19.88 14.77 25.37
N HIS A 193 -18.82 13.99 25.53
CA HIS A 193 -18.86 12.75 26.29
C HIS A 193 -19.11 13.01 27.77
N ILE A 194 -18.35 13.92 28.38
CA ILE A 194 -18.47 14.27 29.80
C ILE A 194 -19.86 14.84 30.09
N ALA A 195 -20.34 15.79 29.29
CA ALA A 195 -21.68 16.35 29.46
C ALA A 195 -22.77 15.26 29.41
N LYS A 196 -22.63 14.27 28.54
CA LYS A 196 -23.56 13.13 28.44
C LYS A 196 -23.49 12.23 29.68
N GLN A 197 -22.31 11.94 30.22
CA GLN A 197 -22.18 11.12 31.43
C GLN A 197 -22.67 11.84 32.68
N LEU A 198 -22.43 13.15 32.80
CA LEU A 198 -22.94 13.96 33.90
C LEU A 198 -24.47 13.96 33.94
N LYS A 199 -25.15 14.18 32.81
CA LYS A 199 -26.61 14.10 32.72
C LYS A 199 -27.15 12.75 33.21
N LYS A 200 -26.48 11.65 32.86
CA LYS A 200 -26.84 10.32 33.34
C LYS A 200 -26.67 10.19 34.85
N ALA A 201 -25.55 10.67 35.39
CA ALA A 201 -25.28 10.60 36.82
C ALA A 201 -26.28 11.39 37.66
N THR A 202 -26.79 12.53 37.16
CA THR A 202 -27.81 13.33 37.86
C THR A 202 -29.22 12.72 37.78
N THR A 203 -29.47 11.78 36.87
CA THR A 203 -30.78 11.12 36.72
C THR A 203 -30.91 9.85 37.60
N VAL A 204 -29.84 9.48 38.33
CA VAL A 204 -29.73 8.27 39.18
C VAL A 204 -29.72 8.62 40.68
#